data_AF-A0A7C1B8J0-F1
#
_entry.id   AF-A0A7C1B8J0-F1
#
_cell.length_a   1.000
_cell.length_b   1.000
_cell.length_c   1.000
_cell.angle_alpha   90.00
_cell.angle_beta   90.00
_cell.angle_gamma   90.00
#
_symmetry.space_group_name_H-M   'P 1'
#
loop_
_entity.id
_entity.type
_entity.pdbx_description
1 polymer ?
#
loop_
_entity_poly.entity_id
_entity_poly.type
_entity_poly.pdbx_seq_one_letter_code
_entity_poly.pdbx_strand_id
1 'polypeptide(L)'
;MKFSLPHPGHIEALREICKREVWEVYREGLPEYIGTGRVALGIAQNFDDIQEQASLAHRYGVRFNIVLNSPCLAGRHLTKEGERLYHGYFAALEDAGV
;
A
#
# COMPACT_ATOMS: atom_id res chain seq x y z
N MET A 1 -17.18 15.60 2.05
CA MET A 1 -17.31 14.40 1.19
C MET A 1 -16.19 13.42 1.54
N LYS A 2 -16.43 12.09 1.50
CA LYS A 2 -15.39 11.10 1.80
C LYS A 2 -14.80 10.53 0.52
N PHE A 3 -13.80 11.21 -0.04
CA PHE A 3 -13.09 10.73 -1.22
C PHE A 3 -11.87 9.90 -0.85
N SER A 4 -11.67 8.79 -1.56
CA SER A 4 -10.42 8.04 -1.58
C SER A 4 -9.67 8.40 -2.85
N LEU A 5 -8.43 8.88 -2.73
CA LEU A 5 -7.64 9.34 -3.87
C LEU A 5 -6.39 8.48 -4.10
N PRO A 6 -6.04 8.22 -5.37
CA PRO A 6 -4.78 7.57 -5.69
C PRO A 6 -3.60 8.50 -5.35
N HIS A 7 -2.58 7.94 -4.72
CA HIS A 7 -1.34 8.61 -4.36
C HIS A 7 -0.18 8.06 -5.24
N PRO A 8 0.62 8.92 -5.89
CA PRO A 8 1.66 8.48 -6.86
C PRO A 8 2.94 7.89 -6.24
N GLY A 9 2.99 7.69 -4.92
CA GLY A 9 4.07 6.96 -4.25
C GLY A 9 5.25 7.78 -3.72
N HIS A 10 5.22 9.12 -3.79
CA HIS A 10 6.30 10.00 -3.29
C HIS A 10 5.79 11.12 -2.36
N ILE A 11 6.55 11.42 -1.31
CA ILE A 11 6.08 12.19 -0.15
C ILE A 11 5.59 13.62 -0.46
N GLU A 12 6.14 14.29 -1.48
CA GLU A 12 5.74 15.65 -1.86
C GLU A 12 4.32 15.69 -2.40
N ALA A 13 3.95 14.75 -3.28
CA ALA A 13 2.58 14.67 -3.78
C ALA A 13 1.61 14.28 -2.67
N LEU A 14 2.00 13.37 -1.77
CA LEU A 14 1.19 13.01 -0.61
C LEU A 14 0.85 14.23 0.24
N ARG A 15 1.85 15.08 0.50
CA ARG A 15 1.69 16.31 1.29
C ARG A 15 0.65 17.24 0.68
N GLU A 16 0.68 17.45 -0.64
CA GLU A 16 -0.29 18.33 -1.31
C GLU A 16 -1.70 17.73 -1.35
N ILE A 17 -1.82 16.40 -1.46
CA ILE A 17 -3.11 15.70 -1.39
C ILE A 17 -3.72 15.83 0.01
N CYS A 18 -2.92 15.63 1.06
CA CYS A 18 -3.38 15.64 2.46
C CYS A 18 -3.84 17.03 2.95
N LYS A 19 -3.47 18.11 2.25
CA LYS A 19 -3.99 19.47 2.55
C LYS A 19 -5.44 19.68 2.10
N ARG A 20 -6.02 18.76 1.32
CA ARG A 20 -7.38 18.82 0.80
C ARG A 20 -8.34 18.06 1.72
N GLU A 21 -9.65 18.28 1.56
CA GLU A 21 -10.67 17.48 2.25
C GLU A 21 -10.72 16.07 1.62
N VAL A 22 -9.88 15.17 2.13
CA VAL A 22 -9.77 13.77 1.69
C VAL A 22 -9.96 12.85 2.89
N TRP A 23 -10.63 11.73 2.67
CA TRP A 23 -10.88 10.75 3.72
C TRP A 23 -9.78 9.69 3.78
N GLU A 24 -9.22 9.38 2.62
CA GLU A 24 -8.24 8.32 2.46
C GLU A 24 -7.38 8.59 1.22
N VAL A 25 -6.12 8.21 1.31
CA VAL A 25 -5.26 8.04 0.15
C VAL A 25 -4.88 6.58 0.03
N TYR A 26 -4.73 6.12 -1.19
CA TYR A 26 -4.24 4.78 -1.46
C TYR A 26 -3.18 4.80 -2.56
N ARG A 27 -2.14 4.00 -2.40
CA ARG A 27 -1.16 3.74 -3.47
C ARG A 27 -1.20 2.27 -3.85
N GLU A 28 -0.75 1.97 -5.07
CA GLU A 28 -0.42 0.60 -5.41
C GLU A 28 0.78 0.13 -4.57
N GLY A 29 0.79 -1.14 -4.17
CA GLY A 29 2.04 -1.79 -3.79
C GLY A 29 2.92 -1.94 -5.04
N LEU A 30 4.22 -1.61 -4.93
CA LEU A 30 5.22 -1.59 -6.02
C LEU A 30 4.70 -1.15 -7.42
N PRO A 31 5.05 0.07 -7.89
CA PRO A 31 4.50 0.68 -9.10
C PRO A 31 4.91 0.04 -10.45
N GLU A 32 5.61 -1.10 -10.46
CA GLU A 32 6.20 -1.61 -11.71
C GLU A 32 5.26 -2.46 -12.58
N TYR A 33 4.03 -2.79 -12.15
CA TYR A 33 3.23 -3.77 -12.90
C TYR A 33 1.72 -3.50 -12.93
N ILE A 34 1.29 -2.39 -13.53
CA ILE A 34 -0.02 -2.37 -14.18
C ILE A 34 0.06 -3.26 -15.42
N GLY A 35 -0.39 -4.52 -15.28
CA GLY A 35 -0.70 -5.38 -16.43
C GLY A 35 0.26 -6.52 -16.76
N THR A 36 1.21 -6.90 -15.89
CA THR A 36 1.90 -8.20 -16.06
C THR A 36 1.88 -8.98 -14.76
N GLY A 37 1.34 -10.20 -14.80
CA GLY A 37 1.03 -11.02 -13.63
C GLY A 37 2.26 -11.56 -12.91
N ARG A 38 2.96 -10.73 -12.14
CA ARG A 38 3.92 -11.20 -11.15
C ARG A 38 3.57 -10.67 -9.76
N VAL A 39 3.55 -11.62 -8.84
CA VAL A 39 3.11 -11.52 -7.46
C VAL A 39 3.83 -10.37 -6.75
N ALA A 40 3.12 -9.28 -6.43
CA ALA A 40 3.65 -8.19 -5.61
C ALA A 40 3.92 -8.64 -4.15
N LEU A 41 3.28 -9.73 -3.72
CA LEU A 41 3.59 -10.41 -2.45
C LEU A 41 4.94 -11.13 -2.51
N GLY A 42 5.89 -10.65 -1.71
CA GLY A 42 7.23 -11.22 -1.61
C GLY A 42 8.31 -10.46 -2.40
N ILE A 43 7.96 -9.36 -3.06
CA ILE A 43 8.95 -8.41 -3.57
C ILE A 43 9.24 -7.40 -2.45
N ALA A 44 10.52 -7.06 -2.24
CA ALA A 44 10.95 -6.13 -1.21
C ALA A 44 10.28 -4.75 -1.41
N GLN A 45 9.48 -4.34 -0.43
CA GLN A 45 8.99 -2.96 -0.32
C GLN A 45 9.98 -2.17 0.53
N ASN A 46 10.08 -0.86 0.27
CA ASN A 46 10.75 0.04 1.20
C ASN A 46 9.76 0.41 2.32
N PHE A 47 9.72 -0.39 3.39
CA PHE A 47 8.81 -0.16 4.51
C PHE A 47 9.11 1.14 5.29
N ASP A 48 10.36 1.62 5.26
CA ASP A 48 10.70 2.92 5.86
C ASP A 48 10.00 4.07 5.11
N ASP A 49 9.98 4.03 3.77
CA ASP A 49 9.23 4.99 2.94
C ASP A 49 7.72 4.90 3.20
N ILE A 50 7.18 3.69 3.29
CA ILE A 50 5.76 3.47 3.61
C ILE A 50 5.42 4.07 4.98
N GLN A 51 6.26 3.82 5.99
CA GLN A 51 6.07 4.33 7.34
C GLN A 51 6.15 5.86 7.41
N GLU A 52 7.09 6.46 6.67
CA GLU A 52 7.20 7.93 6.59
C GLU A 52 5.94 8.55 5.97
N GLN A 53 5.45 7.95 4.89
CA GLN A 53 4.24 8.39 4.19
C GLN A 53 2.98 8.20 5.04
N ALA A 54 2.81 7.04 5.67
CA ALA A 54 1.72 6.77 6.59
C ALA A 54 1.70 7.77 7.75
N SER A 55 2.86 8.01 8.37
CA SER A 55 3.04 8.99 9.43
C SER A 55 2.70 10.42 8.98
N LEU A 56 3.04 10.78 7.74
CA LEU A 56 2.63 12.06 7.17
C LEU A 56 1.12 12.15 7.01
N ALA A 57 0.46 11.17 6.38
CA ALA A 57 -0.98 11.17 6.15
C ALA A 57 -1.77 11.23 7.46
N HIS A 58 -1.36 10.44 8.46
CA HIS A 58 -1.98 10.41 9.78
C HIS A 58 -1.92 11.76 10.52
N ARG A 59 -0.86 12.55 10.33
CA ARG A 59 -0.79 13.93 10.88
C ARG A 59 -1.88 14.86 10.33
N TYR A 60 -2.41 14.56 9.15
CA TYR A 60 -3.53 15.29 8.55
C TYR A 60 -4.90 14.64 8.85
N GLY A 61 -4.94 13.58 9.66
CA GLY A 61 -6.17 12.81 9.91
C GLY A 61 -6.65 12.01 8.70
N VAL A 62 -5.77 11.76 7.73
CA VAL A 62 -6.06 11.03 6.48
C VAL A 62 -5.60 9.60 6.61
N ARG A 63 -6.45 8.63 6.25
CA ARG A 63 -6.09 7.20 6.24
C ARG A 63 -5.15 6.90 5.08
N PHE A 64 -4.12 6.10 5.31
CA PHE A 64 -3.16 5.70 4.29
C PHE A 64 -3.29 4.21 4.00
N ASN A 65 -3.69 3.83 2.78
CA ASN A 65 -3.93 2.43 2.44
C ASN A 65 -3.03 1.95 1.28
N ILE A 66 -2.77 0.65 1.24
CA ILE A 66 -2.11 -0.01 0.11
C ILE A 66 -3.12 -0.88 -0.63
N VAL A 67 -3.24 -0.68 -1.95
CA VAL A 67 -4.09 -1.52 -2.81
C VAL A 67 -3.29 -2.74 -3.25
N LEU A 68 -3.85 -3.93 -3.01
CA LEU A 68 -3.35 -5.20 -3.51
C LEU A 68 -4.19 -5.63 -4.72
N ASN A 69 -3.73 -5.27 -5.91
CA ASN A 69 -4.45 -5.48 -7.17
C ASN A 69 -3.90 -6.64 -8.02
N SER A 70 -3.15 -7.59 -7.45
CA SER A 70 -2.60 -8.71 -8.21
C SER A 70 -3.72 -9.69 -8.64
N PRO A 71 -4.00 -9.85 -9.95
CA PRO A 71 -5.10 -10.70 -10.41
C PRO A 71 -4.75 -12.20 -10.40
N CYS A 72 -3.46 -12.56 -10.31
CA CYS A 72 -3.02 -13.96 -10.31
C CYS A 72 -1.82 -14.16 -9.39
N LEU A 73 -1.97 -15.09 -8.45
CA LEU A 73 -0.95 -15.47 -7.47
C LEU A 73 -0.33 -16.84 -7.79
N ALA A 74 -0.52 -17.33 -9.03
CA ALA A 74 -0.09 -18.66 -9.48
C ALA A 74 -0.54 -19.80 -8.53
N GLY A 75 -1.75 -19.70 -7.98
CA GLY A 75 -2.29 -20.69 -7.03
C GLY A 75 -1.68 -20.66 -5.61
N ARG A 76 -0.73 -19.76 -5.31
CA ARG A 76 -0.10 -19.67 -3.98
C ARG A 76 -1.11 -19.38 -2.86
N HIS A 77 -2.20 -18.68 -3.15
CA HIS A 77 -3.28 -18.46 -2.18
C HIS A 77 -3.96 -19.76 -1.69
N LEU A 78 -3.75 -20.89 -2.37
CA LEU A 78 -4.25 -22.21 -1.97
C LEU A 78 -3.22 -23.01 -1.17
N THR A 79 -2.02 -22.47 -0.91
CA THR A 79 -0.94 -23.15 -0.20
C THR A 79 -0.66 -22.50 1.15
N LYS A 80 -0.20 -23.30 2.12
CA LYS A 80 0.26 -22.80 3.43
C LYS A 80 1.42 -21.81 3.31
N GLU A 81 2.22 -21.94 2.26
CA GLU A 81 3.31 -21.00 1.96
C GLU A 81 2.76 -19.63 1.56
N GLY A 82 1.76 -19.58 0.68
CA GLY A 82 1.12 -18.32 0.31
C GLY A 82 0.39 -17.67 1.48
N GLU A 83 -0.28 -18.46 2.32
CA GLU A 83 -0.91 -17.96 3.56
C GLU A 83 0.12 -17.27 4.48
N ARG A 84 1.29 -17.88 4.70
CA ARG A 84 2.38 -17.27 5.49
C ARG A 84 2.90 -15.98 4.86
N LEU A 85 3.05 -15.94 3.54
CA LEU A 85 3.46 -14.73 2.82
C LEU A 85 2.47 -13.58 3.05
N TYR A 86 1.17 -13.87 3.03
CA TYR A 86 0.13 -12.88 3.33
C TYR A 86 0.24 -12.36 4.76
N HIS A 87 0.32 -13.25 5.75
CA HIS A 87 0.41 -12.82 7.15
C HIS A 87 1.65 -11.99 7.42
N GLY A 88 2.81 -12.40 6.89
CA GLY A 88 4.05 -11.62 7.05
C GLY A 88 3.97 -10.25 6.38
N TYR A 89 3.37 -10.18 5.19
CA TYR A 89 3.19 -8.92 4.47
C TYR A 89 2.19 -7.99 5.16
N PHE A 90 1.08 -8.51 5.66
CA PHE A 90 0.09 -7.73 6.40
C PHE A 90 0.63 -7.21 7.73
N ALA A 91 1.37 -8.05 8.47
CA ALA A 91 2.03 -7.60 9.70
C ALA A 91 3.02 -6.46 9.42
N ALA A 92 3.84 -6.56 8.37
CA ALA A 92 4.77 -5.51 8.01
C ALA A 92 4.08 -4.20 7.57
N LEU A 93 2.91 -4.28 6.92
CA LEU A 93 2.10 -3.10 6.58
C LEU A 93 1.48 -2.47 7.83
N GLU A 94 0.94 -3.28 8.74
CA GLU A 94 0.38 -2.82 10.02
C GLU A 94 1.45 -2.15 10.89
N ASP A 95 2.65 -2.73 10.97
CA ASP A 95 3.81 -2.15 11.66
C ASP A 95 4.25 -0.81 11.03
N ALA A 96 4.08 -0.65 9.72
CA ALA A 96 4.35 0.59 9.01
C ALA A 96 3.22 1.64 9.16
N GLY A 97 2.11 1.29 9.80
CA GLY A 97 0.98 2.19 10.03
C GLY A 97 0.06 2.36 8.82
N VAL A 98 -0.06 1.33 7.97
CA VAL A 98 -1.08 1.26 6.90
C VAL A 98 -2.43 0.82 7.48
#